data_AF-A0A9W6Y765-F1
#
_entry.id   AF-A0A9W6Y765-F1
#
_cell.length_a   1.000
_cell.length_b   1.000
_cell.length_c   1.000
_cell.angle_alpha   90.00
_cell.angle_beta   90.00
_cell.angle_gamma   90.00
#
_symmetry.space_group_name_H-M   'P 1'
#
loop_
_entity.id
_entity.type
_entity.pdbx_description
1 polymer ?
#
loop_
_entity_poly.entity_id
_entity_poly.type
_entity_poly.pdbx_seq_one_letter_code
_entity_poly.pdbx_strand_id
1 'polypeptide(L)'
;MWLQYEYNSTQSITSTDALQALQATSSVSTALSNASDSHCLYCYSKVYRNALDATRQISSARAANQSMYFCLASFHLTDHVEPQHAFIRSHTCIVSHRFACNVRLARRRGYPNHGTIQDHNDHGRPLLTSSPMAGAADAATPAATAPEESPAAYLTRFWRANASAFMRWFLVLPYAGQVSLLRNASPDIPVSYDPKEPRPQAAQLLTPELTLKALLEESGKVLLRLMNARATKVEQCSRHDLLYLASLRATGTMPTFSGETFKHVSLAFIDLADPEQNVQSLLPSASPEVIEEKKNLIKQGKLMEADVWLTLQMRQQVILTLLTNVAHTFEAMFLKQVMVGEVSAAEVGCRYCGSSTRQEGGAEGATGLLRCACEAAFYCCKEHQVEDWTNHKTSCKVIRKEKEKASAEQTAE
;
A
#
# COMPACT_ATOMS: atom_id res chain seq x y z
N MET A 1 46.22 -16.31 -10.99
CA MET A 1 46.94 -15.48 -10.01
C MET A 1 46.27 -14.10 -9.87
N TRP A 2 44.95 -14.06 -9.63
CA TRP A 2 44.13 -12.84 -9.46
C TRP A 2 42.88 -13.11 -8.59
N LEU A 3 42.97 -14.09 -7.67
CA LEU A 3 41.89 -14.44 -6.72
C LEU A 3 42.35 -14.21 -5.27
N GLN A 4 42.95 -13.04 -5.00
CA GLN A 4 43.41 -12.68 -3.66
C GLN A 4 43.42 -11.16 -3.38
N TYR A 5 42.48 -10.39 -3.94
CA TYR A 5 42.43 -8.94 -3.66
C TYR A 5 41.02 -8.33 -3.56
N GLU A 6 40.03 -9.11 -3.11
CA GLU A 6 38.76 -8.54 -2.61
C GLU A 6 38.43 -9.15 -1.24
N TYR A 7 39.30 -8.87 -0.28
CA TYR A 7 38.99 -8.95 1.15
C TYR A 7 39.79 -7.87 1.85
N ASN A 8 39.33 -6.61 1.71
CA ASN A 8 39.59 -5.47 2.62
C ASN A 8 39.22 -4.15 1.92
N SER A 9 38.00 -3.66 2.11
CA SER A 9 37.70 -2.21 2.11
C SER A 9 36.26 -1.95 2.56
N THR A 10 35.92 -2.31 3.79
CA THR A 10 34.87 -1.64 4.54
C THR A 10 35.49 -0.37 5.14
N GLN A 11 35.27 0.78 4.50
CA GLN A 11 35.56 2.06 5.17
C GLN A 11 34.61 2.20 6.35
N SER A 12 35.19 2.21 7.55
CA SER A 12 34.51 2.51 8.80
C SER A 12 33.94 3.93 8.74
N ILE A 13 32.63 4.06 8.88
CA ILE A 13 32.01 5.30 9.34
C ILE A 13 32.61 5.56 10.73
N THR A 14 33.33 6.66 10.90
CA THR A 14 33.92 6.97 12.20
C THR A 14 32.80 7.41 13.15
N SER A 15 32.92 7.03 14.44
CA SER A 15 31.97 7.40 15.49
C SER A 15 31.68 8.90 15.55
N THR A 16 32.60 9.73 15.06
CA THR A 16 32.51 11.20 14.98
C THR A 16 31.48 11.69 13.96
N ASP A 17 31.34 11.02 12.81
CA ASP A 17 30.39 11.42 11.76
C ASP A 17 28.93 11.13 12.18
N ALA A 18 28.74 10.01 12.88
CA ALA A 18 27.45 9.66 13.48
C ALA A 18 27.09 10.61 14.64
N LEU A 19 28.07 11.05 15.43
CA LEU A 19 27.86 12.01 16.52
C LEU A 19 27.52 13.41 16.01
N GLN A 20 28.15 13.87 14.93
CA GLN A 20 27.81 15.15 14.29
C GLN A 20 26.40 15.14 13.68
N ALA A 21 25.99 14.03 13.06
CA ALA A 21 24.63 13.87 12.56
C ALA A 21 23.59 13.88 13.71
N LEU A 22 23.89 13.22 14.83
CA LEU A 22 23.03 13.22 16.02
C LEU A 22 22.96 14.59 16.70
N GLN A 23 24.08 15.31 16.80
CA GLN A 23 24.12 16.69 17.32
C GLN A 23 23.35 17.66 16.44
N ALA A 24 23.42 17.50 15.11
CA ALA A 24 22.61 18.28 14.17
C ALA A 24 21.10 17.98 14.30
N THR A 25 20.71 16.74 14.60
CA THR A 25 19.29 16.43 14.88
C THR A 25 18.82 16.93 16.24
N SER A 26 19.69 16.94 17.24
CA SER A 26 19.40 17.47 18.58
C SER A 26 19.18 18.99 18.56
N SER A 27 20.01 19.74 17.82
CA SER A 27 19.85 21.20 17.70
C SER A 27 18.57 21.61 16.97
N VAL A 28 18.13 20.81 15.98
CA VAL A 28 16.83 20.98 15.31
C VAL A 28 15.67 20.70 16.28
N SER A 29 15.78 19.69 17.14
CA SER A 29 14.76 19.38 18.15
C SER A 29 14.62 20.50 19.20
N THR A 30 15.73 21.12 19.62
CA THR A 30 15.71 22.25 20.57
C THR A 30 15.20 23.54 19.92
N ALA A 31 15.46 23.74 18.62
CA ALA A 31 14.88 24.85 17.87
C ALA A 31 13.35 24.72 17.71
N LEU A 32 12.85 23.48 17.60
CA LEU A 32 11.42 23.19 17.51
C LEU A 32 10.68 23.35 18.85
N SER A 33 11.32 23.12 20.00
CA SER A 33 10.70 23.29 21.31
C SER A 33 10.52 24.76 21.74
N ASN A 34 11.27 25.68 21.12
CA ASN A 34 11.28 27.10 21.49
C ASN A 34 10.39 27.98 20.59
N ALA A 35 9.79 27.42 19.54
CA ALA A 35 8.95 28.16 18.60
C ALA A 35 7.47 28.12 19.02
N SER A 36 7.11 28.87 20.05
CA SER A 36 5.71 29.16 20.39
C SER A 36 5.26 30.43 19.66
N ASP A 37 4.79 30.30 18.42
CA ASP A 37 3.72 31.15 17.86
C ASP A 37 3.42 30.83 16.38
N SER A 38 2.21 31.18 15.98
CA SER A 38 1.43 30.82 14.78
C SER A 38 2.03 31.15 13.40
N HIS A 39 3.32 31.48 13.31
CA HIS A 39 4.05 31.71 12.04
C HIS A 39 4.87 30.49 11.55
N CYS A 40 4.65 29.31 12.15
CA CYS A 40 5.57 28.17 12.08
C CYS A 40 5.50 27.31 10.79
N LEU A 41 4.41 27.34 10.01
CA LEU A 41 4.27 26.48 8.81
C LEU A 41 5.21 26.88 7.65
N TYR A 42 5.52 28.17 7.50
CA TYR A 42 6.47 28.64 6.49
C TYR A 42 7.92 28.26 6.86
N CYS A 43 8.28 28.36 8.14
CA CYS A 43 9.58 27.90 8.65
C CYS A 43 9.74 26.39 8.51
N TYR A 44 8.68 25.61 8.77
CA TYR A 44 8.69 24.16 8.61
C TYR A 44 8.95 23.73 7.14
N SER A 45 8.28 24.38 6.19
CA SER A 45 8.51 24.16 4.74
C SER A 45 9.92 24.54 4.30
N LYS A 46 10.52 25.57 4.90
CA LYS A 46 11.88 26.02 4.59
C LYS A 46 12.95 25.10 5.18
N VAL A 47 12.78 24.68 6.43
CA VAL A 47 13.69 23.71 7.09
C VAL A 47 13.62 22.35 6.39
N TYR A 48 12.43 21.88 6.03
CA TYR A 48 12.26 20.64 5.28
C TYR A 48 12.88 20.69 3.87
N ARG A 49 12.72 21.82 3.15
CA ARG A 49 13.41 22.04 1.86
C ARG A 49 14.92 22.07 2.01
N ASN A 50 15.45 22.78 3.02
CA ASN A 50 16.89 22.82 3.27
C ASN A 50 17.46 21.44 3.63
N ALA A 51 16.72 20.62 4.39
CA ALA A 51 17.12 19.25 4.71
C ALA A 51 17.10 18.33 3.48
N LEU A 52 16.10 18.49 2.61
CA LEU A 52 16.03 17.80 1.31
C LEU A 52 17.16 18.23 0.36
N ASP A 53 17.45 19.53 0.28
CA ASP A 53 18.52 20.05 -0.56
C ASP A 53 19.90 19.63 -0.04
N ALA A 54 20.12 19.60 1.28
CA ALA A 54 21.33 19.05 1.89
C ALA A 54 21.47 17.55 1.58
N THR A 55 20.39 16.77 1.67
CA THR A 55 20.38 15.35 1.31
C THR A 55 20.66 15.15 -0.19
N ARG A 56 20.16 16.05 -1.04
CA ARG A 56 20.38 16.05 -2.49
C ARG A 56 21.82 16.44 -2.84
N GLN A 57 22.41 17.38 -2.13
CA GLN A 57 23.82 17.76 -2.27
C GLN A 57 24.75 16.62 -1.82
N ILE A 58 24.45 15.93 -0.71
CA ILE A 58 25.20 14.74 -0.27
C ILE A 58 25.07 13.61 -1.30
N SER A 59 23.89 13.43 -1.89
CA SER A 59 23.66 12.42 -2.93
C SER A 59 24.35 12.78 -4.26
N SER A 60 24.38 14.07 -4.61
CA SER A 60 25.09 14.60 -5.78
C SER A 60 26.61 14.49 -5.60
N ALA A 61 27.14 14.76 -4.40
CA ALA A 61 28.55 14.55 -4.07
C ALA A 61 28.95 13.06 -4.14
N ARG A 62 28.06 12.14 -3.75
CA ARG A 62 28.25 10.69 -3.93
C ARG A 62 28.23 10.28 -5.40
N ALA A 63 27.32 10.86 -6.20
CA ALA A 63 27.24 10.60 -7.65
C ALA A 63 28.45 11.19 -8.41
N ALA A 64 28.94 12.37 -8.02
CA ALA A 64 30.14 12.98 -8.57
C ALA A 64 31.40 12.15 -8.26
N ASN A 65 31.49 11.58 -7.05
CA ASN A 65 32.57 10.65 -6.71
C ASN A 65 32.48 9.34 -7.51
N GLN A 66 31.29 8.80 -7.80
CA GLN A 66 31.14 7.63 -8.69
C GLN A 66 31.44 7.94 -10.17
N SER A 67 31.14 9.15 -10.64
CA SER A 67 31.42 9.59 -12.00
C SER A 67 32.93 9.81 -12.26
N MET A 68 33.69 10.21 -11.22
CA MET A 68 35.14 10.38 -11.33
C MET A 68 35.89 9.04 -11.52
N TYR A 69 35.31 7.91 -11.08
CA TYR A 69 35.84 6.56 -11.34
C TYR A 69 35.47 6.00 -12.73
N PHE A 70 34.45 6.57 -13.39
CA PHE A 70 34.05 6.18 -14.74
C PHE A 70 34.83 6.91 -15.86
N CYS A 71 35.49 8.03 -15.55
CA CYS A 71 36.31 8.78 -16.52
C CYS A 71 37.77 8.32 -16.65
N LEU A 72 38.21 7.30 -15.88
CA LEU A 72 39.58 6.76 -15.93
C LEU A 72 39.69 5.41 -16.67
N ALA A 73 38.61 4.93 -17.30
CA ALA A 73 38.56 3.61 -17.94
C ALA A 73 38.28 3.62 -19.46
N SER A 74 38.61 4.71 -20.17
CA SER A 74 38.43 4.79 -21.62
C SER A 74 39.62 5.42 -22.33
N PHE A 75 40.68 4.63 -22.55
CA PHE A 75 41.68 4.86 -23.60
C PHE A 75 42.42 3.55 -23.91
N HIS A 76 41.92 2.76 -24.87
CA HIS A 76 42.68 2.22 -26.00
C HIS A 76 41.88 1.21 -26.85
N LEU A 77 41.94 1.47 -28.16
CA LEU A 77 41.99 0.56 -29.31
C LEU A 77 40.73 -0.04 -29.93
N THR A 78 40.80 0.04 -31.26
CA THR A 78 39.89 -0.25 -32.34
C THR A 78 39.92 -1.72 -32.77
N ASP A 79 38.92 -2.02 -33.61
CA ASP A 79 38.88 -3.05 -34.67
C ASP A 79 38.29 -4.43 -34.39
N HIS A 80 37.15 -4.62 -35.09
CA HIS A 80 36.68 -5.76 -35.88
C HIS A 80 36.63 -7.19 -35.28
N VAL A 81 35.44 -7.79 -35.46
CA VAL A 81 35.12 -9.15 -35.96
C VAL A 81 33.99 -9.80 -35.13
N GLU A 82 32.81 -9.88 -35.74
CA GLU A 82 31.77 -10.90 -35.50
C GLU A 82 32.07 -12.14 -36.39
N PRO A 83 31.37 -13.30 -36.29
CA PRO A 83 30.36 -13.72 -35.30
C PRO A 83 30.52 -15.20 -34.85
N GLN A 84 29.64 -15.63 -33.92
CA GLN A 84 28.77 -16.83 -34.01
C GLN A 84 28.54 -17.58 -32.69
N HIS A 85 27.25 -17.77 -32.38
CA HIS A 85 26.58 -18.92 -31.77
C HIS A 85 27.43 -19.89 -30.92
N ALA A 86 27.11 -20.00 -29.63
CA ALA A 86 26.73 -21.29 -29.03
C ALA A 86 26.19 -21.15 -27.60
N PHE A 87 25.16 -21.94 -27.39
CA PHE A 87 24.33 -22.16 -26.22
C PHE A 87 25.02 -23.15 -25.26
N ILE A 88 25.27 -22.84 -23.98
CA ILE A 88 25.42 -23.85 -22.90
C ILE A 88 24.76 -23.37 -21.60
N ARG A 89 24.12 -24.36 -20.98
CA ARG A 89 23.34 -24.43 -19.74
C ARG A 89 24.09 -24.06 -18.46
N SER A 90 23.24 -23.94 -17.42
CA SER A 90 23.43 -24.35 -16.02
C SER A 90 24.08 -23.34 -15.06
N HIS A 91 23.38 -22.99 -13.97
CA HIS A 91 23.45 -23.76 -12.72
C HIS A 91 22.43 -23.25 -11.69
N THR A 92 21.76 -24.22 -11.09
CA THR A 92 20.98 -24.14 -9.85
C THR A 92 21.86 -23.72 -8.68
N CYS A 93 21.32 -22.95 -7.74
CA CYS A 93 21.78 -22.97 -6.36
C CYS A 93 20.60 -22.91 -5.40
N ILE A 94 20.51 -23.97 -4.58
CA ILE A 94 19.58 -24.20 -3.48
C ILE A 94 20.36 -23.93 -2.19
N VAL A 95 19.79 -23.14 -1.28
CA VAL A 95 20.03 -23.17 0.18
C VAL A 95 18.69 -22.71 0.82
N SER A 96 17.86 -23.61 1.36
CA SER A 96 17.71 -23.97 2.80
C SER A 96 17.40 -22.76 3.69
N HIS A 97 16.48 -22.73 4.65
CA HIS A 97 15.87 -23.79 5.48
C HIS A 97 14.67 -23.20 6.28
N ARG A 98 13.66 -24.04 6.54
CA ARG A 98 12.71 -24.13 7.69
C ARG A 98 12.28 -22.88 8.48
N PHE A 99 10.96 -22.68 8.57
CA PHE A 99 10.23 -22.57 9.85
C PHE A 99 8.85 -23.24 9.71
N ALA A 100 8.61 -24.29 10.49
CA ALA A 100 7.32 -24.93 10.65
C ALA A 100 7.18 -25.39 12.10
N CYS A 101 6.24 -24.79 12.82
CA CYS A 101 5.71 -25.16 14.15
C CYS A 101 4.61 -24.13 14.45
N ASN A 102 3.42 -24.42 14.98
CA ASN A 102 2.71 -25.66 15.29
C ASN A 102 1.27 -25.22 15.56
N VAL A 103 0.26 -25.87 14.97
CA VAL A 103 -1.15 -25.72 15.39
C VAL A 103 -1.57 -27.08 15.95
N ARG A 104 -1.71 -27.17 17.29
CA ARG A 104 -2.78 -27.96 17.95
C ARG A 104 -2.74 -27.89 19.47
N LEU A 105 -3.96 -27.73 20.01
CA LEU A 105 -4.50 -28.24 21.27
C LEU A 105 -4.09 -27.56 22.59
N ALA A 106 -5.01 -26.73 23.10
CA ALA A 106 -5.33 -26.70 24.54
C ALA A 106 -6.74 -26.10 24.79
N ARG A 107 -7.79 -26.92 24.70
CA ARG A 107 -9.00 -26.75 25.52
C ARG A 107 -9.36 -28.09 26.14
N ARG A 108 -8.95 -28.27 27.40
CA ARG A 108 -9.61 -29.05 28.48
C ARG A 108 -8.57 -29.42 29.53
N ARG A 109 -8.48 -28.61 30.59
CA ARG A 109 -8.35 -29.08 31.97
C ARG A 109 -9.08 -28.09 32.87
N GLY A 110 -10.26 -28.50 33.33
CA GLY A 110 -10.86 -27.92 34.52
C GLY A 110 -10.21 -28.54 35.76
N TYR A 111 -10.21 -27.78 36.85
CA TYR A 111 -10.29 -28.33 38.20
C TYR A 111 -11.31 -27.52 39.02
N PRO A 112 -11.94 -28.14 40.05
CA PRO A 112 -13.30 -27.82 40.49
C PRO A 112 -13.37 -27.23 41.91
N ASN A 113 -14.61 -27.11 42.40
CA ASN A 113 -15.13 -26.88 43.76
C ASN A 113 -15.50 -25.43 44.10
N HIS A 114 -16.63 -25.11 44.76
CA HIS A 114 -17.73 -25.87 45.34
C HIS A 114 -18.95 -24.92 45.42
N GLY A 115 -20.18 -25.41 45.27
CA GLY A 115 -21.38 -24.60 45.46
C GLY A 115 -22.67 -25.31 45.04
N THR A 116 -23.07 -26.30 45.84
CA THR A 116 -24.36 -27.00 45.80
C THR A 116 -25.54 -26.07 46.06
N ILE A 117 -26.52 -26.03 45.16
CA ILE A 117 -27.95 -25.89 45.46
C ILE A 117 -28.73 -26.80 44.48
N GLN A 118 -29.54 -27.70 45.06
CA GLN A 118 -30.51 -28.57 44.39
C GLN A 118 -31.64 -27.76 43.76
N ASP A 119 -32.16 -28.17 42.60
CA ASP A 119 -33.55 -28.64 42.53
C ASP A 119 -33.93 -29.26 41.18
N HIS A 120 -34.78 -30.27 41.33
CA HIS A 120 -35.55 -31.09 40.39
C HIS A 120 -35.95 -30.50 39.02
N ASN A 121 -35.82 -31.29 37.94
CA ASN A 121 -36.97 -32.01 37.38
C ASN A 121 -36.60 -32.97 36.22
N ASP A 122 -37.09 -34.20 36.40
CA ASP A 122 -37.30 -35.23 35.40
C ASP A 122 -38.20 -34.76 34.26
N HIS A 123 -37.89 -35.17 33.02
CA HIS A 123 -38.83 -35.85 32.13
C HIS A 123 -38.09 -36.47 30.94
N GLY A 124 -38.04 -37.79 30.95
CA GLY A 124 -37.45 -38.60 29.89
C GLY A 124 -38.27 -38.67 28.61
N ARG A 125 -37.63 -39.13 27.54
CA ARG A 125 -38.23 -39.89 26.44
C ARG A 125 -37.14 -40.58 25.61
N PRO A 126 -37.48 -41.66 24.87
CA PRO A 126 -36.67 -42.85 24.82
C PRO A 126 -35.90 -43.05 23.51
N LEU A 127 -34.91 -43.92 23.64
CA LEU A 127 -34.11 -44.59 22.62
C LEU A 127 -34.96 -45.18 21.49
N LEU A 128 -34.58 -44.88 20.25
CA LEU A 128 -34.78 -45.77 19.12
C LEU A 128 -33.44 -46.02 18.42
N THR A 129 -33.11 -47.29 18.41
CA THR A 129 -32.02 -47.96 17.73
C THR A 129 -32.36 -48.13 16.25
N SER A 130 -31.44 -47.79 15.35
CA SER A 130 -31.42 -48.35 13.99
C SER A 130 -30.00 -48.46 13.44
N SER A 131 -29.79 -49.58 12.74
CA SER A 131 -28.56 -50.22 12.30
C SER A 131 -27.67 -49.42 11.33
N PRO A 132 -26.39 -49.85 11.18
CA PRO A 132 -25.41 -49.20 10.32
C PRO A 132 -25.54 -49.65 8.86
N MET A 133 -25.63 -48.70 7.93
CA MET A 133 -25.40 -48.93 6.51
C MET A 133 -23.95 -48.54 6.18
N ALA A 134 -23.14 -49.56 5.93
CA ALA A 134 -21.77 -49.43 5.44
C ALA A 134 -21.81 -48.95 3.98
N GLY A 135 -21.66 -47.64 3.79
CA GLY A 135 -21.33 -47.03 2.51
C GLY A 135 -19.92 -46.46 2.59
N ALA A 136 -18.95 -47.18 2.03
CA ALA A 136 -17.59 -46.68 1.84
C ALA A 136 -17.62 -45.59 0.76
N ALA A 137 -17.87 -44.34 1.19
CA ALA A 137 -17.63 -43.17 0.36
C ALA A 137 -16.14 -42.86 0.42
N ASP A 138 -15.46 -42.95 -0.73
CA ASP A 138 -14.10 -42.47 -0.93
C ASP A 138 -14.05 -40.98 -0.52
N ALA A 139 -13.56 -40.74 0.69
CA ALA A 139 -13.33 -39.40 1.21
C ALA A 139 -12.16 -38.79 0.44
N ALA A 140 -12.48 -38.13 -0.67
CA ALA A 140 -11.55 -37.29 -1.40
C ALA A 140 -10.87 -36.35 -0.39
N THR A 141 -9.57 -36.53 -0.22
CA THR A 141 -8.77 -35.69 0.67
C THR A 141 -8.91 -34.25 0.17
N PRO A 142 -9.43 -33.32 0.97
CA PRO A 142 -9.60 -31.94 0.53
C PRO A 142 -8.24 -31.42 0.11
N ALA A 143 -8.14 -31.00 -1.16
CA ALA A 143 -6.92 -30.44 -1.73
C ALA A 143 -6.43 -29.34 -0.78
N ALA A 144 -5.20 -29.49 -0.29
CA ALA A 144 -4.60 -28.51 0.61
C ALA A 144 -4.64 -27.15 -0.08
N THR A 145 -5.51 -26.26 0.42
CA THR A 145 -5.58 -24.87 -0.03
C THR A 145 -4.21 -24.26 0.14
N ALA A 146 -3.65 -23.74 -0.95
CA ALA A 146 -2.39 -23.01 -0.90
C ALA A 146 -2.49 -21.91 0.18
N PRO A 147 -1.43 -21.69 0.98
CA PRO A 147 -1.45 -20.65 2.00
C PRO A 147 -1.79 -19.30 1.35
N GLU A 148 -2.77 -18.61 1.93
CA GLU A 148 -3.22 -17.31 1.44
C GLU A 148 -2.05 -16.31 1.50
N GLU A 149 -1.66 -15.76 0.34
CA GLU A 149 -0.58 -14.79 0.23
C GLU A 149 -1.05 -13.44 0.82
N SER A 150 -0.27 -12.84 1.72
CA SER A 150 -0.63 -11.55 2.30
C SER A 150 -0.63 -10.44 1.23
N PRO A 151 -1.44 -9.36 1.36
CA PRO A 151 -1.49 -8.28 0.37
C PRO A 151 -0.12 -7.63 0.10
N ALA A 152 0.72 -7.49 1.13
CA ALA A 152 2.08 -6.97 1.00
C ALA A 152 3.00 -7.91 0.22
N ALA A 153 2.90 -9.22 0.47
CA ALA A 153 3.67 -10.24 -0.26
C ALA A 153 3.24 -10.28 -1.73
N TYR A 154 1.93 -10.28 -2.00
CA TYR A 154 1.37 -10.19 -3.34
C TYR A 154 1.87 -8.95 -4.08
N LEU A 155 1.77 -7.75 -3.47
CA LEU A 155 2.20 -6.52 -4.10
C LEU A 155 3.71 -6.52 -4.41
N THR A 156 4.51 -7.10 -3.51
CA THR A 156 5.96 -7.27 -3.69
C THR A 156 6.26 -8.18 -4.88
N ARG A 157 5.60 -9.34 -4.96
CA ARG A 157 5.74 -10.30 -6.06
C ARG A 157 5.30 -9.69 -7.38
N PHE A 158 4.14 -9.05 -7.40
CA PHE A 158 3.60 -8.34 -8.56
C PHE A 158 4.60 -7.30 -9.07
N TRP A 159 5.09 -6.44 -8.18
CA TRP A 159 5.97 -5.34 -8.59
C TRP A 159 7.29 -5.86 -9.16
N ARG A 160 7.91 -6.88 -8.55
CA ARG A 160 9.14 -7.49 -9.09
C ARG A 160 8.94 -8.06 -10.49
N ALA A 161 7.80 -8.71 -10.75
CA ALA A 161 7.54 -9.33 -12.04
C ALA A 161 7.10 -8.31 -13.11
N ASN A 162 6.30 -7.32 -12.73
CA ASN A 162 5.51 -6.53 -13.67
C ASN A 162 5.79 -5.03 -13.66
N ALA A 163 6.65 -4.49 -12.79
CA ALA A 163 6.82 -3.03 -12.64
C ALA A 163 7.08 -2.32 -13.97
N SER A 164 8.00 -2.80 -14.80
CA SER A 164 8.33 -2.16 -16.09
C SER A 164 7.14 -2.15 -17.08
N ALA A 165 6.39 -3.26 -17.16
CA ALA A 165 5.21 -3.34 -18.02
C ALA A 165 4.07 -2.47 -17.49
N PHE A 166 3.79 -2.57 -16.18
CA PHE A 166 2.76 -1.78 -15.51
C PHE A 166 3.02 -0.28 -15.63
N MET A 167 4.24 0.19 -15.37
CA MET A 167 4.60 1.62 -15.48
C MET A 167 4.38 2.14 -16.90
N ARG A 168 4.86 1.43 -17.92
CA ARG A 168 4.67 1.85 -19.32
C ARG A 168 3.20 1.87 -19.71
N TRP A 169 2.45 0.82 -19.36
CA TRP A 169 1.02 0.74 -19.62
C TRP A 169 0.27 1.89 -18.94
N PHE A 170 0.47 2.08 -17.64
CA PHE A 170 -0.25 3.09 -16.86
C PHE A 170 0.06 4.52 -17.31
N LEU A 171 1.31 4.83 -17.66
CA LEU A 171 1.70 6.17 -18.12
C LEU A 171 1.23 6.48 -19.54
N VAL A 172 0.96 5.47 -20.37
CA VAL A 172 0.39 5.64 -21.72
C VAL A 172 -1.13 5.80 -21.67
N LEU A 173 -1.80 5.39 -20.58
CA LEU A 173 -3.23 5.62 -20.44
C LEU A 173 -3.54 7.12 -20.49
N PRO A 174 -4.58 7.55 -21.24
CA PRO A 174 -5.13 8.88 -21.11
C PRO A 174 -5.55 9.14 -19.65
N TYR A 175 -5.57 10.41 -19.23
CA TYR A 175 -5.96 10.78 -17.86
C TYR A 175 -7.31 10.14 -17.44
N ALA A 176 -8.29 10.09 -18.35
CA ALA A 176 -9.57 9.43 -18.10
C ALA A 176 -9.43 7.92 -17.83
N GLY A 177 -8.51 7.24 -18.50
CA GLY A 177 -8.19 5.83 -18.27
C GLY A 177 -7.52 5.61 -16.91
N GLN A 178 -6.60 6.50 -16.52
CA GLN A 178 -5.98 6.45 -15.18
C GLN A 178 -7.01 6.67 -14.06
N VAL A 179 -7.94 7.63 -14.23
CA VAL A 179 -9.04 7.85 -13.28
C VAL A 179 -9.96 6.63 -13.22
N SER A 180 -10.33 6.05 -14.37
CA SER A 180 -11.18 4.85 -14.42
C SER A 180 -10.54 3.68 -13.70
N LEU A 181 -9.23 3.47 -13.89
CA LEU A 181 -8.48 2.42 -13.19
C LEU A 181 -8.55 2.60 -11.66
N LEU A 182 -8.29 3.82 -11.18
CA LEU A 182 -8.32 4.12 -9.75
C LEU A 182 -9.72 3.96 -9.14
N ARG A 183 -10.77 4.36 -9.87
CA ARG A 183 -12.16 4.17 -9.43
C ARG A 183 -12.62 2.73 -9.47
N ASN A 184 -12.12 1.94 -10.42
CA ASN A 184 -12.37 0.49 -10.42
C ASN A 184 -11.70 -0.19 -9.21
N ALA A 185 -10.52 0.29 -8.80
CA ALA A 185 -9.82 -0.22 -7.63
C ALA A 185 -10.42 0.26 -6.30
N SER A 186 -11.00 1.46 -6.27
CA SER A 186 -11.72 2.05 -5.13
C SER A 186 -12.80 3.03 -5.63
N PRO A 187 -14.07 2.59 -5.70
CA PRO A 187 -15.18 3.40 -6.23
C PRO A 187 -15.37 4.72 -5.49
N ASP A 188 -15.16 4.71 -4.18
CA ASP A 188 -15.37 5.85 -3.28
C ASP A 188 -14.10 6.69 -3.06
N ILE A 189 -13.08 6.56 -3.93
CA ILE A 189 -11.84 7.32 -3.79
C ILE A 189 -12.12 8.84 -3.84
N PRO A 190 -11.72 9.60 -2.80
CA PRO A 190 -11.95 11.05 -2.78
C PRO A 190 -11.24 11.75 -3.93
N VAL A 191 -11.88 12.79 -4.49
CA VAL A 191 -11.27 13.58 -5.58
C VAL A 191 -10.07 14.37 -5.07
N SER A 192 -10.21 14.98 -3.89
CA SER A 192 -9.19 15.81 -3.24
C SER A 192 -9.36 15.78 -1.73
N TYR A 193 -8.32 16.23 -1.02
CA TYR A 193 -8.33 16.43 0.42
C TYR A 193 -7.99 17.90 0.72
N ASP A 194 -8.85 18.57 1.50
CA ASP A 194 -8.58 19.91 2.01
C ASP A 194 -8.26 19.84 3.51
N PRO A 195 -7.01 20.08 3.93
CA PRO A 195 -6.65 20.07 5.34
C PRO A 195 -7.29 21.20 6.15
N LYS A 196 -7.89 22.20 5.50
CA LYS A 196 -8.59 23.31 6.15
C LYS A 196 -10.06 23.01 6.44
N GLU A 197 -10.58 21.88 5.96
CA GLU A 197 -11.94 21.47 6.27
C GLU A 197 -12.08 21.31 7.80
N PRO A 198 -13.11 21.89 8.43
CA PRO A 198 -13.22 21.87 9.90
C PRO A 198 -13.46 20.47 10.47
N ARG A 199 -13.99 19.55 9.66
CA ARG A 199 -14.25 18.14 10.03
C ARG A 199 -13.98 17.22 8.84
N PRO A 200 -12.70 16.98 8.50
CA PRO A 200 -12.36 16.05 7.43
C PRO A 200 -12.83 14.65 7.82
N GLN A 201 -13.21 13.86 6.82
CA GLN A 201 -13.65 12.49 7.08
C GLN A 201 -12.50 11.65 7.65
N ALA A 202 -12.81 10.68 8.52
CA ALA A 202 -11.80 9.81 9.12
C ALA A 202 -10.93 9.10 8.07
N ALA A 203 -11.51 8.69 6.93
CA ALA A 203 -10.75 8.08 5.83
C ALA A 203 -9.75 9.04 5.18
N GLN A 204 -10.10 10.31 5.05
CA GLN A 204 -9.22 11.35 4.50
C GLN A 204 -8.09 11.73 5.47
N LEU A 205 -8.37 11.75 6.78
CA LEU A 205 -7.34 11.89 7.81
C LEU A 205 -6.45 10.65 7.88
N LEU A 206 -7.00 9.46 7.68
CA LEU A 206 -6.23 8.23 7.75
C LEU A 206 -5.29 8.09 6.56
N THR A 207 -5.72 8.52 5.37
CA THR A 207 -5.01 8.30 4.10
C THR A 207 -5.08 9.54 3.18
N PRO A 208 -4.49 10.69 3.56
CA PRO A 208 -4.56 11.91 2.76
C PRO A 208 -3.93 11.79 1.38
N GLU A 209 -3.02 10.82 1.18
CA GLU A 209 -2.41 10.53 -0.12
C GLU A 209 -3.33 9.77 -1.09
N LEU A 210 -4.41 9.15 -0.59
CA LEU A 210 -5.32 8.34 -1.40
C LEU A 210 -6.47 9.18 -1.96
N THR A 211 -6.10 10.21 -2.72
CA THR A 211 -7.06 11.02 -3.48
C THR A 211 -6.71 10.99 -4.96
N LEU A 212 -7.70 11.15 -5.85
CA LEU A 212 -7.44 11.19 -7.30
C LEU A 212 -6.42 12.27 -7.65
N LYS A 213 -6.56 13.47 -7.06
CA LYS A 213 -5.64 14.58 -7.29
C LYS A 213 -4.21 14.23 -6.87
N ALA A 214 -4.02 13.61 -5.70
CA ALA A 214 -2.68 13.25 -5.21
C ALA A 214 -2.06 12.09 -5.99
N LEU A 215 -2.82 11.03 -6.28
CA LEU A 215 -2.31 9.86 -6.98
C LEU A 215 -1.98 10.14 -8.45
N LEU A 216 -2.74 11.02 -9.09
CA LEU A 216 -2.57 11.41 -10.50
C LEU A 216 -1.68 12.65 -10.68
N GLU A 217 -1.10 13.18 -9.61
CA GLU A 217 -0.11 14.24 -9.69
C GLU A 217 1.12 13.75 -10.50
N GLU A 218 1.74 14.69 -11.23
CA GLU A 218 2.81 14.40 -12.19
C GLU A 218 2.44 13.30 -13.21
N SER A 219 1.22 13.34 -13.74
CA SER A 219 0.70 12.36 -14.71
C SER A 219 0.71 10.93 -14.17
N GLY A 220 0.39 10.75 -12.88
CA GLY A 220 0.30 9.43 -12.25
C GLY A 220 1.62 8.89 -11.69
N LYS A 221 2.73 9.64 -11.80
CA LYS A 221 4.03 9.21 -11.24
C LYS A 221 3.99 9.09 -9.71
N VAL A 222 3.12 9.82 -9.02
CA VAL A 222 2.94 9.70 -7.57
C VAL A 222 2.41 8.31 -7.19
N LEU A 223 1.38 7.80 -7.88
CA LEU A 223 0.89 6.43 -7.69
C LEU A 223 2.02 5.40 -7.87
N LEU A 224 2.80 5.52 -8.93
CA LEU A 224 3.90 4.58 -9.22
C LEU A 224 4.97 4.60 -8.11
N ARG A 225 5.32 5.79 -7.60
CA ARG A 225 6.24 5.94 -6.47
C ARG A 225 5.68 5.31 -5.20
N LEU A 226 4.39 5.49 -4.92
CA LEU A 226 3.71 4.89 -3.78
C LEU A 226 3.72 3.35 -3.88
N MET A 227 3.35 2.79 -5.04
CA MET A 227 3.41 1.35 -5.30
C MET A 227 4.82 0.79 -5.12
N ASN A 228 5.82 1.43 -5.72
CA ASN A 228 7.21 1.01 -5.58
C ASN A 228 7.67 1.04 -4.12
N ALA A 229 7.37 2.12 -3.39
CA ALA A 229 7.74 2.25 -1.99
C ALA A 229 7.10 1.15 -1.14
N ARG A 230 5.80 0.90 -1.31
CA ARG A 230 5.09 -0.17 -0.58
C ARG A 230 5.56 -1.57 -0.95
N ALA A 231 5.97 -1.79 -2.20
CA ALA A 231 6.47 -3.10 -2.66
C ALA A 231 7.94 -3.38 -2.31
N THR A 232 8.78 -2.34 -2.12
CA THR A 232 10.24 -2.52 -1.96
C THR A 232 10.79 -2.03 -0.63
N LYS A 233 10.04 -1.20 0.10
CA LYS A 233 10.50 -0.48 1.31
C LYS A 233 9.47 -0.55 2.44
N VAL A 234 8.86 -1.72 2.64
CA VAL A 234 7.78 -1.95 3.63
C VAL A 234 8.12 -1.36 5.00
N GLU A 235 9.29 -1.67 5.54
CA GLU A 235 9.73 -1.16 6.86
C GLU A 235 9.83 0.37 6.93
N GLN A 236 10.35 1.01 5.88
CA GLN A 236 10.44 2.46 5.83
C GLN A 236 9.05 3.09 5.75
N CYS A 237 8.16 2.50 4.96
CA CYS A 237 6.77 2.94 4.87
C CYS A 237 6.04 2.80 6.22
N SER A 238 6.22 1.68 6.93
CA SER A 238 5.65 1.48 8.28
C SER A 238 6.13 2.54 9.27
N ARG A 239 7.43 2.87 9.24
CA ARG A 239 7.98 3.95 10.07
C ARG A 239 7.40 5.32 9.71
N HIS A 240 7.25 5.62 8.42
CA HIS A 240 6.62 6.86 7.97
C HIS A 240 5.15 6.96 8.38
N ASP A 241 4.40 5.87 8.30
CA ASP A 241 3.02 5.82 8.77
C ASP A 241 2.94 6.06 10.28
N LEU A 242 3.83 5.47 11.07
CA LEU A 242 3.90 5.71 12.51
C LEU A 242 4.20 7.17 12.85
N LEU A 243 5.16 7.80 12.16
CA LEU A 243 5.46 9.22 12.35
C LEU A 243 4.26 10.10 12.00
N TYR A 244 3.53 9.75 10.95
CA TYR A 244 2.30 10.43 10.57
C TYR A 244 1.23 10.32 11.66
N LEU A 245 0.97 9.11 12.17
CA LEU A 245 -0.02 8.90 13.22
C LEU A 245 0.37 9.54 14.55
N ALA A 246 1.66 9.54 14.90
CA ALA A 246 2.16 10.26 16.05
C ALA A 246 1.87 11.77 15.95
N SER A 247 1.99 12.35 14.75
CA SER A 247 1.63 13.76 14.52
C SER A 247 0.14 14.03 14.71
N LEU A 248 -0.73 13.16 14.17
CA LEU A 248 -2.19 13.26 14.37
C LEU A 248 -2.59 13.10 15.83
N ARG A 249 -1.90 12.20 16.56
CA ARG A 249 -2.14 11.95 17.98
C ARG A 249 -1.75 13.18 18.81
N ALA A 250 -0.60 13.78 18.52
CA ALA A 250 -0.15 15.00 19.18
C ALA A 250 -1.09 16.19 18.97
N THR A 251 -1.74 16.28 17.80
CA THR A 251 -2.74 17.32 17.51
C THR A 251 -4.16 16.97 17.98
N GLY A 252 -4.38 15.77 18.54
CA GLY A 252 -5.70 15.32 18.96
C GLY A 252 -6.67 15.08 17.81
N THR A 253 -6.17 14.90 16.58
CA THR A 253 -6.98 14.70 15.36
C THR A 253 -6.94 13.26 14.84
N MET A 254 -6.16 12.38 15.48
CA MET A 254 -6.09 10.97 15.11
C MET A 254 -7.47 10.31 15.29
N PRO A 255 -8.04 9.68 14.25
CA PRO A 255 -9.29 8.95 14.39
C PRO A 255 -9.10 7.75 15.35
N THR A 256 -10.09 7.52 16.22
CA THR A 256 -10.08 6.41 17.17
C THR A 256 -10.95 5.27 16.64
N PHE A 257 -10.32 4.14 16.30
CA PHE A 257 -11.02 2.96 15.76
C PHE A 257 -11.46 1.95 16.82
N SER A 258 -11.00 2.08 18.06
CA SER A 258 -11.45 1.23 19.17
C SER A 258 -12.88 1.54 19.64
N GLY A 259 -13.48 2.64 19.18
CA GLY A 259 -14.84 3.04 19.55
C GLY A 259 -14.99 3.17 21.07
N GLU A 260 -15.76 2.27 21.66
CA GLU A 260 -16.00 2.23 23.11
C GLU A 260 -15.13 1.22 23.86
N THR A 261 -14.40 0.35 23.14
CA THR A 261 -13.69 -0.80 23.71
C THR A 261 -12.67 -0.40 24.78
N PHE A 262 -11.99 0.74 24.60
CA PHE A 262 -10.99 1.23 25.57
C PHE A 262 -11.52 2.32 26.51
N LYS A 263 -12.84 2.60 26.53
CA LYS A 263 -13.40 3.63 27.44
C LYS A 263 -13.23 3.30 28.91
N HIS A 264 -13.15 2.02 29.26
CA HIS A 264 -13.09 1.54 30.64
C HIS A 264 -11.70 1.10 31.10
N VAL A 265 -10.67 1.31 30.29
CA VAL A 265 -9.29 0.95 30.62
C VAL A 265 -8.45 2.22 30.81
N SER A 266 -7.50 2.19 31.73
CA SER A 266 -6.61 3.33 31.96
C SER A 266 -5.52 3.44 30.90
N LEU A 267 -5.08 2.30 30.36
CA LEU A 267 -4.08 2.25 29.30
C LEU A 267 -4.23 0.94 28.53
N ALA A 268 -4.40 1.01 27.21
CA ALA A 268 -4.31 -0.14 26.32
C ALA A 268 -3.05 -0.02 25.46
N PHE A 269 -2.28 -1.08 25.36
CA PHE A 269 -1.00 -1.10 24.65
C PHE A 269 -0.71 -2.46 24.03
N ILE A 270 0.27 -2.48 23.12
CA ILE A 270 0.79 -3.68 22.48
C ILE A 270 2.30 -3.72 22.71
N ASP A 271 2.82 -4.91 22.98
CA ASP A 271 4.24 -5.18 23.01
C ASP A 271 4.73 -5.47 21.58
N LEU A 272 5.67 -4.66 21.08
CA LEU A 272 6.20 -4.81 19.74
C LEU A 272 7.13 -6.03 19.60
N ALA A 273 7.57 -6.61 20.72
CA ALA A 273 8.32 -7.86 20.74
C ALA A 273 7.42 -9.11 20.76
N ASP A 274 6.12 -8.96 21.04
CA ASP A 274 5.16 -10.06 21.01
C ASP A 274 4.85 -10.44 19.54
N PRO A 275 5.19 -11.65 19.08
CA PRO A 275 4.91 -12.08 17.71
C PRO A 275 3.40 -12.15 17.41
N GLU A 276 2.57 -12.36 18.43
CA GLU A 276 1.11 -12.38 18.29
C GLU A 276 0.48 -10.98 18.35
N GLN A 277 1.25 -9.98 18.80
CA GLN A 277 0.84 -8.59 18.93
C GLN A 277 -0.49 -8.44 19.70
N ASN A 278 -0.67 -9.21 20.77
CA ASN A 278 -1.91 -9.20 21.54
C ASN A 278 -2.11 -7.85 22.24
N VAL A 279 -3.34 -7.33 22.19
CA VAL A 279 -3.70 -6.11 22.93
C VAL A 279 -3.74 -6.41 24.43
N GLN A 280 -2.92 -5.67 25.19
CA GLN A 280 -2.90 -5.71 26.65
C GLN A 280 -3.55 -4.43 27.20
N SER A 281 -4.19 -4.53 28.35
CA SER A 281 -4.87 -3.39 28.98
C SER A 281 -4.70 -3.37 30.49
N LEU A 282 -4.51 -2.16 31.04
CA LEU A 282 -4.55 -1.89 32.47
C LEU A 282 -5.92 -1.34 32.86
N LEU A 283 -6.55 -1.96 33.84
CA LEU A 283 -7.80 -1.49 34.43
C LEU A 283 -7.55 -0.23 35.29
N PRO A 284 -8.61 0.55 35.60
CA PRO A 284 -8.53 1.69 36.53
C PRO A 284 -8.05 1.35 37.95
N SER A 285 -8.11 0.07 38.32
CA SER A 285 -7.58 -0.43 39.59
C SER A 285 -6.05 -0.66 39.59
N ALA A 286 -5.39 -0.52 38.44
CA ALA A 286 -3.93 -0.63 38.37
C ALA A 286 -3.25 0.51 39.14
N SER A 287 -2.18 0.21 39.85
CA SER A 287 -1.41 1.20 40.61
C SER A 287 -0.80 2.27 39.69
N PRO A 288 -0.76 3.55 40.10
CA PRO A 288 -0.19 4.64 39.29
C PRO A 288 1.23 4.38 38.80
N GLU A 289 2.05 3.69 39.60
CA GLU A 289 3.45 3.35 39.29
C GLU A 289 3.54 2.44 38.06
N VAL A 290 2.66 1.45 37.96
CA VAL A 290 2.60 0.51 36.82
C VAL A 290 2.13 1.25 35.57
N ILE A 291 1.14 2.14 35.70
CA ILE A 291 0.66 2.95 34.58
C ILE A 291 1.79 3.83 34.04
N GLU A 292 2.55 4.51 34.92
CA GLU A 292 3.65 5.38 34.51
C GLU A 292 4.84 4.58 33.95
N GLU A 293 5.14 3.40 34.50
CA GLU A 293 6.12 2.47 33.93
C GLU A 293 5.76 2.13 32.47
N LYS A 294 4.52 1.74 32.20
CA LYS A 294 4.08 1.41 30.83
C LYS A 294 4.09 2.62 29.91
N LYS A 295 3.69 3.81 30.39
CA LYS A 295 3.84 5.06 29.63
C LYS A 295 5.29 5.36 29.28
N ASN A 296 6.23 5.11 30.19
CA ASN A 296 7.65 5.29 29.93
C ASN A 296 8.18 4.29 28.90
N LEU A 297 7.69 3.04 28.89
CA LEU A 297 8.01 2.08 27.84
C LEU A 297 7.43 2.48 26.47
N ILE A 298 6.25 3.13 26.43
CA ILE A 298 5.68 3.72 25.22
C ILE A 298 6.56 4.87 24.71
N LYS A 299 7.00 5.78 25.59
CA LYS A 299 7.94 6.86 25.23
C LYS A 299 9.28 6.33 24.69
N GLN A 300 9.72 5.16 25.17
CA GLN A 300 10.92 4.47 24.69
C GLN A 300 10.70 3.70 23.36
N GLY A 301 9.46 3.61 22.87
CA GLY A 301 9.12 2.84 21.66
C GLY A 301 9.18 1.32 21.84
N LYS A 302 9.18 0.82 23.09
CA LYS A 302 9.10 -0.62 23.39
C LYS A 302 7.67 -1.13 23.37
N LEU A 303 6.74 -0.28 23.81
CA LEU A 303 5.30 -0.51 23.72
C LEU A 303 4.69 0.52 22.78
N MET A 304 3.51 0.21 22.26
CA MET A 304 2.71 1.14 21.44
C MET A 304 1.30 1.24 22.02
N GLU A 305 0.73 2.45 22.06
CA GLU A 305 -0.69 2.61 22.41
C GLU A 305 -1.57 1.79 21.44
N ALA A 306 -2.53 1.04 21.97
CA ALA A 306 -3.35 0.14 21.17
C ALA A 306 -4.13 0.88 20.07
N ASP A 307 -4.64 2.08 20.36
CA ASP A 307 -5.31 2.92 19.35
C ASP A 307 -4.39 3.35 18.21
N VAL A 308 -3.13 3.68 18.51
CA VAL A 308 -2.14 4.05 17.49
C VAL A 308 -1.83 2.85 16.60
N TRP A 309 -1.66 1.68 17.20
CA TRP A 309 -1.41 0.45 16.45
C TRP A 309 -2.62 0.05 15.58
N LEU A 310 -3.85 0.08 16.12
CA LEU A 310 -5.06 -0.22 15.32
C LEU A 310 -5.20 0.74 14.14
N THR A 311 -4.92 2.02 14.37
CA THR A 311 -4.93 3.05 13.32
C THR A 311 -3.84 2.78 12.29
N LEU A 312 -2.65 2.34 12.70
CA LEU A 312 -1.57 1.94 11.79
C LEU A 312 -2.00 0.77 10.91
N GLN A 313 -2.55 -0.29 11.51
CA GLN A 313 -3.02 -1.47 10.78
C GLN A 313 -4.10 -1.08 9.76
N MET A 314 -5.08 -0.26 10.15
CA MET A 314 -6.13 0.22 9.25
C MET A 314 -5.55 1.02 8.08
N ARG A 315 -4.64 1.96 8.37
CA ARG A 315 -3.98 2.79 7.34
C ARG A 315 -3.23 1.92 6.33
N GLN A 316 -2.43 0.98 6.83
CA GLN A 316 -1.64 0.08 5.98
C GLN A 316 -2.54 -0.82 5.14
N GLN A 317 -3.58 -1.39 5.74
CA GLN A 317 -4.54 -2.24 5.06
C GLN A 317 -5.27 -1.50 3.93
N VAL A 318 -5.75 -0.28 4.18
CA VAL A 318 -6.43 0.54 3.16
C VAL A 318 -5.51 0.84 1.98
N ILE A 319 -4.27 1.25 2.25
CA ILE A 319 -3.28 1.53 1.20
C ILE A 319 -2.98 0.26 0.41
N LEU A 320 -2.63 -0.83 1.08
CA LEU A 320 -2.30 -2.10 0.41
C LEU A 320 -3.48 -2.63 -0.40
N THR A 321 -4.70 -2.55 0.12
CA THR A 321 -5.92 -2.99 -0.59
C THR A 321 -6.11 -2.21 -1.90
N LEU A 322 -5.99 -0.87 -1.86
CA LEU A 322 -6.07 -0.08 -3.10
C LEU A 322 -5.00 -0.51 -4.11
N LEU A 323 -3.75 -0.60 -3.67
CA LEU A 323 -2.63 -0.89 -4.58
C LEU A 323 -2.69 -2.31 -5.15
N THR A 324 -3.16 -3.28 -4.35
CA THR A 324 -3.39 -4.65 -4.83
C THR A 324 -4.55 -4.72 -5.80
N ASN A 325 -5.65 -3.99 -5.59
CA ASN A 325 -6.75 -3.87 -6.55
C ASN A 325 -6.31 -3.23 -7.88
N VAL A 326 -5.46 -2.20 -7.83
CA VAL A 326 -4.86 -1.60 -9.03
C VAL A 326 -4.01 -2.64 -9.78
N ALA A 327 -3.17 -3.39 -9.06
CA ALA A 327 -2.35 -4.44 -9.65
C ALA A 327 -3.20 -5.56 -10.28
N HIS A 328 -4.23 -6.06 -9.56
CA HIS A 328 -5.17 -7.05 -10.09
C HIS A 328 -5.91 -6.55 -11.34
N THR A 329 -6.30 -5.28 -11.37
CA THR A 329 -6.95 -4.70 -12.55
C THR A 329 -6.02 -4.71 -13.75
N PHE A 330 -4.74 -4.37 -13.56
CA PHE A 330 -3.74 -4.52 -14.61
C PHE A 330 -3.57 -5.97 -15.04
N GLU A 331 -3.44 -6.94 -14.12
CA GLU A 331 -3.29 -8.35 -14.51
C GLU A 331 -4.52 -8.86 -15.27
N ALA A 332 -5.73 -8.45 -14.87
CA ALA A 332 -6.97 -8.81 -15.55
C ALA A 332 -7.09 -8.20 -16.94
N MET A 333 -6.82 -6.89 -17.08
CA MET A 333 -6.96 -6.18 -18.35
C MET A 333 -5.79 -6.46 -19.30
N PHE A 334 -4.56 -6.54 -18.79
CA PHE A 334 -3.37 -6.64 -19.63
C PHE A 334 -2.97 -8.10 -19.83
N LEU A 335 -2.77 -8.88 -18.77
CA LEU A 335 -2.20 -10.23 -18.93
C LEU A 335 -3.23 -11.24 -19.44
N LYS A 336 -4.49 -11.15 -19.00
CA LYS A 336 -5.52 -12.11 -19.43
C LYS A 336 -6.08 -11.78 -20.82
N GLN A 337 -6.20 -10.51 -21.20
CA GLN A 337 -6.71 -10.14 -22.54
C GLN A 337 -5.65 -10.29 -23.63
N VAL A 338 -4.36 -10.01 -23.35
CA VAL A 338 -3.27 -10.20 -24.35
C VAL A 338 -3.08 -11.66 -24.74
N MET A 339 -3.46 -12.62 -23.89
CA MET A 339 -3.41 -14.05 -24.19
C MET A 339 -4.49 -14.52 -25.19
N VAL A 340 -5.42 -13.65 -25.63
CA VAL A 340 -6.56 -14.03 -26.50
C VAL A 340 -6.57 -13.34 -27.88
N GLY A 341 -5.67 -12.39 -28.15
CA GLY A 341 -5.58 -11.75 -29.46
C GLY A 341 -5.00 -10.35 -29.37
N GLU A 342 -4.55 -9.81 -30.51
CA GLU A 342 -4.03 -8.44 -30.61
C GLU A 342 -4.92 -7.46 -29.84
N VAL A 343 -4.35 -6.77 -28.85
CA VAL A 343 -5.05 -5.73 -28.08
C VAL A 343 -5.24 -4.53 -28.99
N SER A 344 -6.21 -4.63 -29.90
CA SER A 344 -6.75 -3.49 -30.61
C SER A 344 -7.47 -2.62 -29.59
N ALA A 345 -6.95 -1.42 -29.33
CA ALA A 345 -7.61 -0.34 -28.58
C ALA A 345 -8.46 -0.81 -27.39
N ALA A 346 -7.81 -1.02 -26.23
CA ALA A 346 -8.41 -1.25 -24.90
C ALA A 346 -9.93 -1.07 -24.87
N GLU A 347 -10.67 -2.16 -24.70
CA GLU A 347 -12.13 -2.16 -24.58
C GLU A 347 -12.54 -1.31 -23.37
N VAL A 348 -12.74 -0.02 -23.60
CA VAL A 348 -13.16 0.92 -22.57
C VAL A 348 -14.61 0.63 -22.25
N GLY A 349 -14.88 -0.04 -21.13
CA GLY A 349 -16.24 -0.29 -20.65
C GLY A 349 -17.01 0.99 -20.33
N CYS A 350 -18.31 0.84 -20.08
CA CYS A 350 -19.19 1.94 -19.68
C CYS A 350 -18.61 2.63 -18.44
N ARG A 351 -18.36 3.93 -18.52
CA ARG A 351 -17.77 4.71 -17.42
C ARG A 351 -18.64 4.76 -16.16
N TYR A 352 -19.94 4.55 -16.31
CA TYR A 352 -20.89 4.57 -15.20
C TYR A 352 -21.05 3.20 -14.53
N CYS A 353 -21.34 2.15 -15.30
CA CYS A 353 -21.63 0.81 -14.75
C CYS A 353 -20.54 -0.25 -14.99
N GLY A 354 -19.47 0.08 -15.74
CA GLY A 354 -18.40 -0.84 -16.10
C GLY A 354 -18.71 -1.80 -17.25
N SER A 355 -19.95 -1.87 -17.76
CA SER A 355 -20.35 -2.82 -18.81
C SER A 355 -19.52 -2.65 -20.09
N SER A 356 -18.90 -3.72 -20.57
CA SER A 356 -18.21 -3.75 -21.87
C SER A 356 -19.18 -3.85 -23.05
N THR A 357 -20.43 -4.23 -22.80
CA THR A 357 -21.48 -4.35 -23.82
C THR A 357 -22.53 -3.24 -23.69
N ARG A 358 -23.13 -2.86 -24.82
CA ARG A 358 -24.28 -1.95 -24.87
C ARG A 358 -25.49 -2.65 -24.27
N GLN A 359 -26.29 -1.97 -23.44
CA GLN A 359 -27.57 -2.54 -23.00
C GLN A 359 -28.54 -2.49 -24.19
N GLU A 360 -29.05 -3.65 -24.58
CA GLU A 360 -29.90 -3.87 -25.75
C GLU A 360 -31.24 -3.13 -25.59
N GLY A 361 -31.24 -1.87 -26.02
CA GLY A 361 -32.43 -1.03 -26.16
C GLY A 361 -32.48 -0.48 -27.59
N GLY A 362 -32.84 -1.33 -28.55
CA GLY A 362 -33.31 -0.91 -29.88
C GLY A 362 -32.22 -0.54 -30.90
N ALA A 363 -31.67 -1.56 -31.56
CA ALA A 363 -31.30 -1.60 -32.99
C ALA A 363 -30.30 -2.75 -33.18
N GLU A 364 -30.76 -3.84 -33.79
CA GLU A 364 -29.90 -4.93 -34.26
C GLU A 364 -28.80 -4.31 -35.16
N GLY A 365 -27.55 -4.30 -34.67
CA GLY A 365 -26.38 -3.91 -35.47
C GLY A 365 -25.38 -2.93 -34.84
N ALA A 366 -25.68 -2.27 -33.72
CA ALA A 366 -24.74 -1.35 -33.08
C ALA A 366 -24.01 -1.99 -31.88
N THR A 367 -22.92 -2.71 -32.16
CA THR A 367 -22.09 -3.41 -31.15
C THR A 367 -21.22 -2.48 -30.28
N GLY A 368 -21.15 -1.19 -30.59
CA GLY A 368 -20.30 -0.22 -29.88
C GLY A 368 -20.99 0.51 -28.73
N LEU A 369 -20.24 0.76 -27.65
CA LEU A 369 -20.63 1.69 -26.59
C LEU A 369 -20.79 3.12 -27.13
N LEU A 370 -21.73 3.88 -26.56
CA LEU A 370 -21.94 5.30 -26.88
C LEU A 370 -20.70 6.10 -26.51
N ARG A 371 -20.07 6.72 -27.51
CA ARG A 371 -18.89 7.57 -27.32
C ARG A 371 -19.30 8.99 -26.95
N CYS A 372 -18.67 9.57 -25.95
CA CYS A 372 -18.76 11.00 -25.71
C CYS A 372 -18.00 11.78 -26.81
N ALA A 373 -18.36 13.04 -27.05
CA ALA A 373 -17.68 13.91 -28.01
C ALA A 373 -16.20 14.18 -27.65
N CYS A 374 -15.80 13.96 -26.39
CA CYS A 374 -14.39 14.01 -25.99
C CYS A 374 -13.61 12.71 -26.30
N GLU A 375 -14.29 11.65 -26.74
CA GLU A 375 -13.76 10.30 -27.01
C GLU A 375 -13.09 9.59 -25.82
N ALA A 376 -13.03 10.23 -24.65
CA ALA A 376 -12.41 9.69 -23.44
C ALA A 376 -13.41 8.97 -22.50
N ALA A 377 -14.69 8.91 -22.87
CA ALA A 377 -15.73 8.27 -22.09
C ALA A 377 -16.70 7.50 -23.00
N PHE A 378 -17.07 6.31 -22.56
CA PHE A 378 -17.92 5.36 -23.26
C PHE A 378 -19.08 4.98 -22.34
N TYR A 379 -20.28 4.78 -22.88
CA TYR A 379 -21.48 4.47 -22.11
C TYR A 379 -22.28 3.36 -22.77
N CYS A 380 -22.82 2.42 -21.99
CA CYS A 380 -23.64 1.34 -22.54
C CYS A 380 -25.05 1.79 -22.95
N CYS A 381 -25.49 2.97 -22.49
CA CYS A 381 -26.79 3.56 -22.77
C CYS A 381 -26.78 5.08 -22.53
N LYS A 382 -27.83 5.77 -22.98
CA LYS A 382 -27.90 7.25 -22.92
C LYS A 382 -28.11 7.73 -21.49
N GLU A 383 -28.83 6.93 -20.71
CA GLU A 383 -29.17 7.14 -19.30
C GLU A 383 -27.89 7.26 -18.47
N HIS A 384 -26.99 6.28 -18.58
CA HIS A 384 -25.68 6.32 -17.93
C HIS A 384 -24.82 7.52 -18.37
N GLN A 385 -24.93 7.96 -19.63
CA GLN A 385 -24.25 9.17 -20.08
C GLN A 385 -24.82 10.43 -19.40
N VAL A 386 -26.14 10.51 -19.22
CA VAL A 386 -26.82 11.64 -18.58
C VAL A 386 -26.55 11.67 -17.08
N GLU A 387 -26.57 10.51 -16.41
CA GLU A 387 -26.29 10.37 -14.98
C GLU A 387 -24.84 10.74 -14.66
N ASP A 388 -23.87 10.28 -15.47
CA ASP A 388 -22.47 10.66 -15.31
C ASP A 388 -22.17 12.09 -15.82
N TRP A 389 -23.10 12.76 -16.51
CA TRP A 389 -22.82 14.05 -17.16
C TRP A 389 -22.41 15.14 -16.15
N THR A 390 -23.03 15.17 -14.97
CA THR A 390 -22.68 16.11 -13.90
C THR A 390 -21.23 15.96 -13.47
N ASN A 391 -20.72 14.73 -13.40
CA ASN A 391 -19.35 14.39 -13.05
C ASN A 391 -18.37 14.55 -14.24
N HIS A 392 -18.82 14.21 -15.44
CA HIS A 392 -17.97 14.19 -16.64
C HIS A 392 -17.82 15.57 -17.30
N LYS A 393 -18.84 16.44 -17.27
CA LYS A 393 -18.88 17.72 -18.01
C LYS A 393 -17.64 18.59 -17.83
N THR A 394 -17.13 18.70 -16.60
CA THR A 394 -15.91 19.46 -16.29
C THR A 394 -14.69 18.87 -17.00
N SER A 395 -14.48 17.56 -16.89
CA SER A 395 -13.40 16.84 -17.58
C SER A 395 -13.56 16.86 -19.11
N CYS A 396 -14.79 16.74 -19.62
CA CYS A 396 -15.09 16.74 -21.05
C CYS A 396 -14.62 18.04 -21.72
N LYS A 397 -14.87 19.19 -21.08
CA LYS A 397 -14.44 20.50 -21.60
C LYS A 397 -12.91 20.63 -21.67
N VAL A 398 -12.21 20.14 -20.65
CA VAL A 398 -10.74 20.17 -20.61
C VAL A 398 -10.14 19.29 -21.71
N ILE A 399 -10.60 18.03 -21.80
CA ILE A 399 -10.12 17.06 -22.79
C ILE A 399 -10.33 17.58 -24.22
N ARG A 400 -11.50 18.16 -24.50
CA ARG A 400 -11.77 18.75 -25.82
C ARG A 400 -10.82 19.89 -26.16
N LYS A 401 -10.56 20.79 -25.21
CA LYS A 401 -9.62 21.90 -25.40
C LYS A 401 -8.19 21.41 -25.65
N GLU A 402 -7.76 20.38 -24.93
CA GLU A 402 -6.43 19.77 -25.12
C GLU A 402 -6.33 19.07 -26.48
N LYS A 403 -7.38 18.38 -26.90
CA LYS A 403 -7.43 17.72 -28.21
C LYS A 403 -7.40 18.72 -29.36
N GLU A 404 -8.16 19.82 -29.26
CA GLU A 404 -8.11 20.93 -30.21
C GLU A 404 -6.70 21.51 -30.30
N LYS A 405 -6.06 21.77 -29.15
CA LYS A 405 -4.68 22.26 -29.09
C LYS A 405 -3.70 21.29 -29.76
N ALA A 406 -3.78 19.98 -29.46
CA ALA A 406 -2.92 18.96 -30.04
C ALA A 406 -3.12 18.83 -31.56
N SER A 407 -4.36 18.92 -32.04
CA SER A 407 -4.66 18.87 -33.48
C SER A 407 -4.13 20.10 -34.23
N ALA A 408 -4.12 21.28 -33.57
CA ALA A 408 -3.55 22.50 -34.13
C ALA A 408 -2.02 22.47 -34.18
N GLU A 409 -1.36 21.88 -33.18
CA GLU A 409 0.09 21.67 -33.18
C GLU A 409 0.49 20.67 -34.30
N GLN A 410 -0.26 19.59 -34.51
CA GLN A 410 -0.01 18.61 -35.58
C GLN A 410 -0.22 19.15 -37.00
N THR A 411 -1.01 20.21 -37.17
CA THR A 411 -1.22 20.85 -38.49
C THR A 411 -0.23 21.97 -38.78
N ALA A 412 0.56 22.37 -37.77
CA ALA A 412 1.59 23.40 -37.92
C ALA A 412 2.98 22.83 -38.26
N GLU A 413 3.18 21.52 -38.06
CA GLU A 413 4.31 20.74 -38.59
C GLU A 413 4.06 20.29 -40.03
#